data_AF-A0A0Q5VAX2-F1
#
_entry.id   AF-A0A0Q5VAX2-F1
#
_cell.length_a   1.000
_cell.length_b   1.000
_cell.length_c   1.000
_cell.angle_alpha   90.00
_cell.angle_beta   90.00
_cell.angle_gamma   90.00
#
_symmetry.space_group_name_H-M   'P 1'
#
loop_
_entity.id
_entity.type
_entity.pdbx_description
1 polymer ?
#
loop_
_entity_poly.entity_id
_entity_poly.type
_entity_poly.pdbx_seq_one_letter_code
_entity_poly.pdbx_strand_id
1 'polypeptide(L)'
;MDFAVTPIFTLTQAIWFGVFLVLGVAVQFAFSPKRRAVMGSLRFILADVFRTAPAIAGVTLIRGAYRAGYLAEGRGFFEANLRSVVWMSGFIFITQLLVRYLPPLSWLARDLRDAGRAVWSARLGRWMGRAA
;
A
#
# COMPACT_ATOMS: atom_id res chain seq x y z
N MET A 1 7.08 -1.70 28.63
CA MET A 1 6.84 -2.74 27.59
C MET A 1 8.03 -2.70 26.67
N ASP A 2 9.02 -3.57 26.90
CA ASP A 2 10.13 -3.69 25.96
C ASP A 2 9.61 -4.34 24.68
N PHE A 3 9.88 -3.71 23.54
CA PHE A 3 9.72 -4.38 22.25
C PHE A 3 10.65 -5.60 22.24
N ALA A 4 10.20 -6.74 21.71
CA ALA A 4 10.99 -7.97 21.66
C ALA A 4 12.30 -7.85 20.83
N VAL A 5 12.50 -6.71 20.16
CA VAL A 5 13.71 -6.26 19.47
C VAL A 5 13.59 -4.76 19.19
N THR A 6 14.71 -4.04 19.19
CA THR A 6 14.74 -2.63 18.78
C THR A 6 14.82 -2.52 17.26
N PRO A 7 13.83 -1.92 16.56
CA PRO A 7 13.88 -1.77 15.10
C PRO A 7 14.95 -0.77 14.67
N ILE A 8 15.72 -1.10 13.64
CA ILE A 8 16.79 -0.23 13.11
C ILE A 8 16.37 0.31 11.73
N PHE A 9 15.93 1.57 11.71
CA PHE A 9 15.57 2.25 10.48
C PHE A 9 16.81 2.81 9.79
N THR A 10 16.90 2.60 8.48
CA THR A 10 18.04 3.08 7.68
C THR A 10 17.58 3.95 6.51
N LEU A 11 18.44 4.86 6.08
CA LEU A 11 18.19 5.70 4.90
C LEU A 11 17.94 4.84 3.65
N THR A 12 18.66 3.73 3.50
CA THR A 12 18.48 2.79 2.39
C THR A 12 17.06 2.23 2.34
N GLN A 13 16.46 1.89 3.48
CA GLN A 13 15.06 1.42 3.53
C GLN A 13 14.09 2.52 3.07
N ALA A 14 14.33 3.78 3.48
CA ALA A 14 13.53 4.93 3.08
C ALA A 14 13.65 5.24 1.58
N ILE A 15 14.85 5.13 1.02
CA ILE A 15 15.08 5.29 -0.43
C ILE A 15 14.29 4.23 -1.20
N TRP A 16 14.41 2.96 -0.83
CA TRP A 16 13.68 1.88 -1.51
C TRP A 16 12.17 1.98 -1.33
N PHE A 17 11.68 2.41 -0.16
CA PHE A 17 10.27 2.74 0.04
C PHE A 17 9.80 3.78 -1.00
N GLY A 18 10.52 4.89 -1.13
CA GLY A 18 10.18 5.94 -2.08
C GLY A 18 10.18 5.44 -3.53
N VAL A 19 11.23 4.72 -3.93
CA VAL A 19 11.35 4.16 -5.28
C VAL A 19 10.18 3.25 -5.62
N PHE A 20 9.86 2.28 -4.76
CA PHE A 20 8.76 1.35 -5.02
C PHE A 20 7.39 2.04 -4.97
N LEU A 21 7.21 3.01 -4.09
CA LEU A 21 5.96 3.77 -4.00
C LEU A 21 5.70 4.57 -5.28
N VAL A 22 6.71 5.31 -5.74
CA VAL A 22 6.62 6.08 -7.00
C VAL A 22 6.36 5.15 -8.18
N LEU A 23 7.08 4.03 -8.28
CA LEU A 23 6.87 3.05 -9.34
C LEU A 23 5.44 2.50 -9.32
N GLY A 24 4.94 2.08 -8.16
CA GLY A 24 3.60 1.53 -8.00
C GLY A 24 2.51 2.52 -8.41
N VAL A 25 2.63 3.77 -7.97
CA VAL A 25 1.69 4.84 -8.33
C VAL A 25 1.78 5.19 -9.82
N ALA A 26 2.99 5.26 -10.37
CA ALA A 26 3.21 5.57 -11.78
C ALA A 26 2.58 4.51 -12.71
N VAL A 27 2.75 3.22 -12.37
CA VAL A 27 2.11 2.11 -13.09
C VAL A 27 0.58 2.26 -13.04
N GLN A 28 0.01 2.47 -11.85
CA GLN A 28 -1.44 2.60 -11.72
C GLN A 28 -2.00 3.81 -12.43
N PHE A 29 -1.26 4.92 -12.41
CA PHE A 29 -1.59 6.13 -13.14
C PHE A 29 -1.59 5.86 -14.66
N ALA A 30 -0.54 5.25 -15.20
CA ALA A 30 -0.43 4.94 -16.62
C ALA A 30 -1.58 4.04 -17.11
N PHE A 31 -1.91 2.98 -16.37
CA PHE A 31 -2.86 1.95 -16.82
C PHE A 31 -4.32 2.18 -16.40
N SER A 32 -4.65 3.23 -15.64
CA SER A 32 -6.04 3.51 -15.18
C SER A 32 -6.65 4.83 -15.72
N PRO A 33 -6.57 5.16 -17.02
CA PRO A 33 -7.07 6.43 -17.55
C PRO A 33 -8.57 6.64 -17.30
N LYS A 34 -9.39 5.58 -17.39
CA LYS A 34 -10.84 5.69 -17.15
C LYS A 34 -11.20 6.00 -15.71
N ARG A 35 -10.44 5.49 -14.73
CA ARG A 35 -10.65 5.80 -13.30
C ARG A 35 -10.23 7.23 -12.99
N ARG A 36 -9.14 7.69 -13.62
CA ARG A 36 -8.68 9.09 -13.53
C ARG A 36 -9.70 10.07 -14.10
N ALA A 37 -10.35 9.74 -15.22
CA ALA A 37 -11.39 10.58 -15.80
C ALA A 37 -12.61 10.75 -14.89
N VAL A 38 -12.98 9.72 -14.11
CA VAL A 38 -14.12 9.78 -13.18
C VAL A 38 -13.78 10.52 -11.89
N MET A 39 -12.59 10.27 -11.33
CA MET A 39 -12.22 10.75 -9.99
C MET A 39 -11.43 12.07 -10.00
N GLY A 40 -10.82 12.42 -11.14
CA GLY A 40 -9.80 13.45 -11.24
C GLY A 40 -8.40 12.92 -10.90
N SER A 41 -7.38 13.36 -11.64
CA SER A 41 -6.00 12.86 -11.53
C SER A 41 -5.40 13.00 -10.12
N LEU A 42 -5.61 14.15 -9.46
CA LEU A 42 -5.05 14.41 -8.12
C LEU A 42 -5.66 13.48 -7.07
N ARG A 43 -6.99 13.35 -7.04
CA ARG A 43 -7.68 12.45 -6.11
C ARG A 43 -7.29 11.00 -6.36
N PHE A 44 -7.17 10.59 -7.63
CA PHE A 44 -6.71 9.26 -7.99
C PHE A 44 -5.29 8.97 -7.44
N ILE A 45 -4.34 9.88 -7.65
CA ILE A 45 -2.97 9.72 -7.13
C ILE A 45 -2.97 9.59 -5.62
N LEU A 46 -3.66 10.52 -4.91
CA LEU A 46 -3.72 10.48 -3.45
C LEU A 46 -4.31 9.16 -2.95
N ALA A 47 -5.43 8.75 -3.52
CA ALA A 47 -6.11 7.53 -3.11
C ALA A 47 -5.26 6.28 -3.43
N ASP A 48 -4.53 6.26 -4.55
CA ASP A 48 -3.64 5.15 -4.89
C ASP A 48 -2.38 5.10 -4.01
N VAL A 49 -1.83 6.26 -3.63
CA VAL A 49 -0.75 6.37 -2.63
C VAL A 49 -1.21 5.73 -1.33
N PHE A 50 -2.37 6.11 -0.79
CA PHE A 50 -2.87 5.54 0.47
C PHE A 50 -3.22 4.05 0.38
N ARG A 51 -3.62 3.58 -0.80
CA ARG A 51 -3.85 2.15 -1.04
C ARG A 51 -2.53 1.36 -1.09
N THR A 52 -1.51 1.92 -1.71
CA THR A 52 -0.26 1.20 -2.05
C THR A 52 0.80 1.33 -0.96
N ALA A 53 0.90 2.49 -0.31
CA ALA A 53 1.91 2.78 0.70
C ALA A 53 1.94 1.79 1.87
N PRO A 54 0.81 1.33 2.46
CA PRO A 54 0.82 0.35 3.54
C PRO A 54 1.63 -0.91 3.24
N ALA A 55 1.40 -1.51 2.06
CA ALA A 55 2.07 -2.73 1.66
C ALA A 55 3.57 -2.50 1.46
N ILE A 56 3.94 -1.42 0.76
CA ILE A 56 5.34 -1.10 0.48
C ILE A 56 6.08 -0.76 1.77
N ALA A 57 5.52 0.11 2.62
CA ALA A 57 6.09 0.48 3.91
C ALA A 57 6.26 -0.74 4.83
N GLY A 58 5.29 -1.67 4.83
CA GLY A 58 5.41 -2.92 5.56
C GLY A 58 6.64 -3.73 5.14
N VAL A 59 6.87 -3.87 3.84
CA VAL A 59 7.97 -4.68 3.29
C VAL A 59 9.33 -3.98 3.40
N THR A 60 9.42 -2.69 3.11
CA THR A 60 10.70 -1.97 3.04
C THR A 60 11.13 -1.42 4.39
N LEU A 61 10.21 -0.75 5.11
CA LEU A 61 10.53 -0.06 6.36
C LEU A 61 10.37 -1.02 7.53
N ILE A 62 9.18 -1.56 7.74
CA ILE A 62 8.88 -2.34 8.94
C ILE A 62 9.67 -3.64 8.95
N ARG A 63 9.49 -4.49 7.93
CA ARG A 63 10.24 -5.74 7.83
C ARG A 63 11.75 -5.48 7.83
N GLY A 64 12.20 -4.49 7.07
CA GLY A 64 13.61 -4.10 6.99
C GLY A 64 14.20 -3.74 8.35
N ALA A 65 13.50 -2.89 9.11
CA ALA A 65 13.97 -2.40 10.39
C ALA A 65 13.97 -3.48 11.48
N TYR A 66 12.92 -4.30 11.55
CA TYR A 66 12.87 -5.43 12.48
C TYR A 66 13.90 -6.51 12.13
N ARG A 67 14.11 -6.80 10.84
CA ARG A 67 15.16 -7.74 10.41
C ARG A 67 16.54 -7.23 10.82
N ALA A 68 16.82 -5.94 10.60
CA ALA A 68 18.09 -5.32 10.99
C ALA A 68 18.30 -5.36 12.51
N GLY A 69 17.26 -5.07 13.29
CA GLY A 69 17.29 -5.21 14.75
C GLY A 69 17.63 -6.63 15.19
N TYR A 70 16.95 -7.64 14.63
CA TYR A 70 17.21 -9.03 15.01
C TYR A 70 18.63 -9.48 14.65
N LEU A 71 19.14 -9.06 13.49
CA LEU A 71 20.52 -9.34 13.10
C LEU A 71 21.54 -8.66 14.03
N ALA A 72 21.26 -7.43 14.49
CA ALA A 72 22.10 -6.71 15.43
C ALA A 72 22.14 -7.36 16.82
N GLU A 73 21.07 -8.06 17.22
CA GLU A 73 21.01 -8.87 18.44
C GLU A 73 21.70 -10.24 18.29
N GLY A 74 22.34 -10.53 17.15
CA GLY A 74 23.04 -11.79 16.90
C GLY A 74 22.13 -12.95 16.49
N ARG A 75 20.87 -12.69 16.12
CA ARG A 75 19.97 -13.74 15.59
C ARG A 75 20.43 -14.20 14.21
N GLY A 76 20.17 -15.47 13.90
CA GLY A 76 20.46 -16.02 12.57
C GLY A 76 19.62 -15.37 11.47
N PHE A 77 20.13 -15.38 10.23
CA PHE A 77 19.46 -14.75 9.07
C PHE A 77 18.03 -15.26 8.85
N PHE A 78 17.81 -16.58 8.92
CA PHE A 78 16.47 -17.16 8.74
C PHE A 78 15.50 -16.77 9.85
N GLU A 79 15.98 -16.78 11.09
CA GLU A 79 15.19 -16.39 12.26
C GLU A 79 14.79 -14.91 12.18
N ALA A 80 15.74 -14.02 11.87
CA ALA A 80 15.47 -12.59 11.67
C ALA A 80 14.46 -12.34 10.55
N ASN A 81 14.54 -13.09 9.45
CA ASN A 81 13.58 -12.98 8.35
C ASN A 81 12.19 -13.48 8.75
N LEU A 82 12.07 -14.62 9.42
CA LEU A 82 10.77 -15.19 9.78
C LEU A 82 10.06 -14.32 10.83
N ARG A 83 10.78 -13.88 11.86
CA ARG A 83 10.22 -13.03 12.93
C ARG A 83 9.80 -11.65 12.40
N SER A 84 10.57 -11.06 11.47
CA SER A 84 10.23 -9.77 10.88
C SER A 84 8.97 -9.80 10.00
N VAL A 85 8.56 -10.96 9.48
CA VAL A 85 7.31 -11.11 8.71
C VAL A 85 6.08 -10.87 9.60
N VAL A 86 6.13 -11.24 10.88
CA VAL A 86 4.99 -11.01 11.81
C VAL A 86 4.72 -9.51 11.95
N TRP A 87 5.77 -8.71 12.14
CA TRP A 87 5.67 -7.25 12.25
C TRP A 87 5.19 -6.61 10.95
N MET A 88 5.68 -7.07 9.80
CA MET A 88 5.20 -6.64 8.48
C MET A 88 3.70 -6.89 8.32
N SER A 89 3.24 -8.13 8.56
CA SER A 89 1.86 -8.53 8.37
C SER A 89 0.92 -7.77 9.30
N GLY A 90 1.30 -7.63 10.58
CA GLY A 90 0.53 -6.85 11.56
C GLY A 90 0.41 -5.38 11.17
N PHE A 91 1.52 -4.77 10.74
CA PHE A 91 1.52 -3.39 10.25
C PHE A 91 0.62 -3.22 9.03
N ILE A 92 0.77 -4.07 8.00
CA ILE A 92 -0.03 -3.99 6.77
C ILE A 92 -1.51 -4.13 7.10
N PHE A 93 -1.87 -5.10 7.94
CA PHE A 93 -3.26 -5.33 8.34
C PHE A 93 -3.85 -4.10 9.04
N ILE A 94 -3.18 -3.59 10.09
CA ILE A 94 -3.66 -2.43 10.85
C ILE A 94 -3.76 -1.20 9.96
N THR A 95 -2.72 -0.89 9.18
CA THR A 95 -2.72 0.30 8.32
C THR A 95 -3.76 0.22 7.21
N GLN A 96 -4.02 -0.95 6.63
CA GLN A 96 -5.13 -1.12 5.68
C GLN A 96 -6.50 -0.94 6.33
N LEU A 97 -6.68 -1.39 7.59
CA LEU A 97 -7.89 -1.10 8.35
C LEU A 97 -8.05 0.42 8.56
N LEU A 98 -6.99 1.12 8.95
CA LEU A 98 -7.01 2.57 9.14
C LEU A 98 -7.39 3.29 7.84
N VAL A 99 -6.76 2.94 6.71
CA VAL A 99 -7.09 3.51 5.39
C VAL A 99 -8.55 3.25 5.02
N ARG A 100 -9.10 2.09 5.39
CA ARG A 100 -10.48 1.72 5.07
C ARG A 100 -11.52 2.43 5.94
N TYR A 101 -11.22 2.66 7.22
CA TYR A 101 -12.22 3.07 8.21
C TYR A 101 -12.06 4.49 8.76
N LEU A 102 -10.86 5.08 8.73
CA LEU A 102 -10.66 6.44 9.25
C LEU A 102 -10.86 7.51 8.18
N PRO A 103 -11.66 8.56 8.44
CA PRO A 103 -11.66 9.78 7.64
C PRO A 103 -10.29 10.50 7.71
N PRO A 104 -9.85 11.19 6.65
CA PRO A 104 -10.49 11.34 5.33
C PRO A 104 -10.19 10.16 4.38
N LEU A 105 -9.34 9.20 4.78
CA LEU A 105 -8.88 8.09 3.96
C LEU A 105 -10.01 7.16 3.51
N SER A 106 -10.98 6.91 4.39
CA SER A 106 -12.16 6.09 4.10
C SER A 106 -13.04 6.68 3.01
N TRP A 107 -13.02 8.00 2.79
CA TRP A 107 -13.72 8.67 1.70
C TRP A 107 -12.98 8.46 0.38
N LEU A 108 -11.67 8.71 0.35
CA LEU A 108 -10.82 8.45 -0.84
C LEU A 108 -10.87 6.97 -1.27
N ALA A 109 -10.88 6.05 -0.31
CA ALA A 109 -10.99 4.62 -0.57
C ALA A 109 -12.38 4.22 -1.09
N ARG A 110 -13.44 4.98 -0.76
CA ARG A 110 -14.78 4.79 -1.34
C ARG A 110 -14.82 5.32 -2.77
N ASP A 111 -14.33 6.53 -3.01
CA ASP A 111 -14.27 7.14 -4.35
C ASP A 111 -13.52 6.25 -5.37
N LEU A 112 -12.37 5.67 -4.97
CA LEU A 112 -11.64 4.72 -5.81
C LEU A 112 -12.46 3.47 -6.15
N ARG A 113 -13.22 2.94 -5.19
CA ARG A 113 -14.07 1.76 -5.39
C ARG A 113 -15.22 2.09 -6.32
N ASP A 114 -15.86 3.24 -6.14
CA ASP A 114 -17.00 3.65 -6.96
C ASP A 114 -16.57 4.01 -8.39
N ALA A 115 -15.40 4.64 -8.58
CA ALA A 115 -14.80 4.80 -9.90
C ALA A 115 -14.51 3.44 -10.57
N GLY A 116 -14.05 2.45 -9.80
CA GLY A 116 -13.88 1.08 -10.28
C GLY A 116 -15.20 0.44 -10.72
N ARG A 117 -16.25 0.58 -9.93
CA ARG A 117 -17.60 0.09 -10.24
C ARG A 117 -18.17 0.75 -11.49
N ALA A 118 -18.01 2.07 -11.65
CA ALA A 118 -18.46 2.81 -12.83
C ALA A 118 -17.79 2.31 -14.11
N VAL A 119 -16.47 2.02 -14.06
CA VAL A 119 -15.77 1.45 -15.21
C VAL A 119 -16.26 0.05 -15.55
N TRP A 120 -16.55 -0.77 -14.53
CA TRP A 120 -17.07 -2.13 -14.71
C TRP A 120 -18.52 -2.15 -15.20
N SER A 121 -19.41 -1.33 -14.66
CA SER A 121 -20.79 -1.20 -15.13
C SER A 121 -20.83 -0.74 -16.58
N ALA A 122 -19.99 0.23 -16.96
CA ALA A 122 -19.86 0.66 -18.35
C ALA A 122 -19.28 -0.44 -19.27
N ARG A 123 -18.41 -1.32 -18.77
CA ARG A 123 -17.95 -2.49 -19.52
C ARG A 123 -19.10 -3.49 -19.69
N LEU A 124 -19.79 -3.85 -18.62
CA LEU A 124 -20.91 -4.80 -18.65
C LEU A 124 -22.06 -4.31 -19.54
N GLY A 125 -22.41 -3.02 -19.50
CA GLY A 125 -23.41 -2.43 -20.39
C GLY A 125 -23.09 -2.66 -21.87
N ARG A 126 -21.83 -2.42 -22.27
CA ARG A 126 -21.37 -2.72 -23.64
C ARG A 126 -21.47 -4.20 -23.99
N TRP A 127 -21.16 -5.11 -23.07
CA TRP A 127 -21.29 -6.56 -23.29
C TRP A 127 -22.75 -7.00 -23.40
N MET A 128 -23.66 -6.36 -22.65
CA MET A 128 -25.09 -6.67 -22.68
C MET A 128 -25.84 -5.97 -23.82
N GLY A 129 -25.15 -5.35 -24.78
CA GLY A 129 -25.78 -4.60 -25.86
C GLY A 129 -26.54 -3.35 -25.42
N ARG A 130 -26.44 -2.97 -24.14
CA ARG A 130 -26.91 -1.69 -23.61
C ARG A 130 -25.84 -0.65 -23.93
N ALA A 131 -25.78 -0.26 -25.19
CA ALA A 131 -25.07 0.97 -25.55
C ALA A 131 -25.76 2.14 -24.83
N ALA A 132 -24.94 3.06 -24.32
CA ALA A 132 -25.40 4.35 -23.82
C ALA A 132 -26.15 5.12 -24.90
#